data_AF-A0A316PSK8-F1
#
_entry.id   AF-A0A316PSK8-F1
#
_cell.length_a   1.000
_cell.length_b   1.000
_cell.length_c   1.000
_cell.angle_alpha   90.00
_cell.angle_beta   90.00
_cell.angle_gamma   90.00
#
_symmetry.space_group_name_H-M   'P 1'
#
loop_
_entity.id
_entity.type
_entity.pdbx_description
1 polymer ?
#
loop_
_entity_poly.entity_id
_entity_poly.type
_entity_poly.pdbx_seq_one_letter_code
_entity_poly.pdbx_strand_id
1 'polypeptide(L)'
;MNRYPERIYLRRVARHLTCPRRERNRLLEQARLEIGAFCAQEGPADLRRLQQAFGQPTVFADTLMSEFSCLQRLRFVRRKRRQLLAAALVLLLLSGLILKETVFIYHDNSGYDVVTEAQIVE
;
A
#
# COMPACT_ATOMS: atom_id res chain seq x y z
N MET A 1 24.59 1.89 29.26
CA MET A 1 23.26 2.51 29.44
C MET A 1 22.66 2.79 28.07
N ASN A 2 21.55 2.14 27.73
CA ASN A 2 20.85 2.41 26.46
C ASN A 2 20.25 3.81 26.53
N ARG A 3 20.76 4.75 25.71
CA ARG A 3 20.36 6.17 25.76
C ARG A 3 18.87 6.44 25.51
N TYR A 4 18.11 5.48 24.96
CA TYR A 4 16.68 5.64 24.62
C TYR A 4 15.91 4.30 24.72
N PRO A 5 15.46 3.88 25.91
CA PRO A 5 14.71 2.63 26.10
C PRO A 5 13.39 2.61 25.33
N GLU A 6 12.72 3.76 25.16
CA GLU A 6 11.47 3.86 24.40
C GLU A 6 11.66 3.48 22.92
N ARG A 7 12.77 3.88 22.31
CA ARG A 7 13.09 3.54 20.92
C ARG A 7 13.31 2.05 20.72
N ILE A 8 13.93 1.39 21.71
CA ILE A 8 14.17 -0.05 21.66
C ILE A 8 12.84 -0.81 21.78
N TYR A 9 11.97 -0.37 22.68
CA TYR A 9 10.63 -0.93 22.85
C TYR A 9 9.81 -0.78 21.57
N LEU A 10 9.70 0.44 21.01
CA LEU A 10 8.98 0.70 19.77
C LEU A 10 9.55 -0.07 18.57
N ARG A 11 10.87 -0.25 18.49
CA ARG A 11 11.50 -1.06 17.43
C ARG A 11 11.11 -2.55 17.54
N ARG A 12 10.86 -3.05 18.76
CA ARG A 12 10.34 -4.41 18.95
C ARG A 12 8.87 -4.48 18.53
N VAL A 13 8.04 -3.54 18.95
CA VAL A 13 6.63 -3.43 18.52
C VAL A 13 6.53 -3.39 16.99
N ALA A 14 7.35 -2.56 16.33
CA ALA A 14 7.39 -2.42 14.88
C ALA A 14 7.68 -3.72 14.13
N ARG A 15 8.43 -4.67 14.73
CA ARG A 15 8.72 -5.98 14.13
C ARG A 15 7.54 -6.94 14.19
N HIS A 16 6.61 -6.74 15.11
CA HIS A 16 5.44 -7.60 15.29
C HIS A 16 4.19 -7.07 14.56
N LEU A 17 4.22 -5.82 14.08
CA LEU A 17 3.14 -5.24 13.26
C LEU A 17 3.13 -5.83 11.85
N THR A 18 2.10 -6.60 11.51
CA THR A 18 1.89 -7.24 10.19
C THR A 18 1.12 -6.36 9.18
N CYS A 19 0.99 -5.06 9.45
CA CYS A 19 0.21 -4.12 8.63
C CYS A 19 1.05 -3.37 7.56
N PRO A 20 0.40 -2.75 6.56
CA PRO A 20 1.08 -1.95 5.54
C PRO A 20 1.87 -0.78 6.13
N ARG A 21 2.91 -0.34 5.42
CA ARG A 21 3.87 0.69 5.90
C ARG A 21 3.19 1.98 6.38
N ARG A 22 2.12 2.43 5.73
CA ARG A 22 1.41 3.68 6.09
C ARG A 22 0.67 3.54 7.42
N GLU A 23 -0.07 2.46 7.59
CA GLU A 23 -0.79 2.12 8.82
C GLU A 23 0.16 1.78 9.97
N ARG A 24 1.23 1.03 9.68
CA ARG A 24 2.31 0.76 10.64
C ARG A 24 2.91 2.05 11.19
N ASN A 25 3.19 3.03 10.33
CA ASN A 25 3.72 4.32 10.76
C ASN A 25 2.71 5.09 11.62
N ARG A 26 1.41 5.05 11.29
CA ARG A 26 0.36 5.68 12.12
C ARG A 26 0.28 5.07 13.50
N LEU A 27 0.30 3.74 13.60
CA LEU A 27 0.23 3.04 14.88
C LEU A 27 1.49 3.23 15.72
N LEU A 28 2.65 3.24 15.08
CA LEU A 28 3.89 3.54 15.78
C LEU A 28 3.95 4.97 16.27
N GLU A 29 3.39 5.94 15.54
CA GLU A 29 3.27 7.32 16.03
C GLU A 29 2.29 7.42 17.20
N GLN A 30 1.14 6.74 17.14
CA GLN A 30 0.22 6.68 18.28
C GLN A 30 0.90 6.08 19.53
N ALA A 31 1.53 4.91 19.38
CA ALA A 31 2.30 4.27 20.45
C ALA A 31 3.43 5.18 20.99
N ARG A 32 4.07 5.95 20.11
CA ARG A 32 5.12 6.89 20.50
C ARG A 32 4.58 8.06 21.31
N LEU A 33 3.40 8.56 20.98
CA LEU A 33 2.73 9.61 21.75
C LEU A 33 2.30 9.10 23.13
N GLU A 34 1.73 7.90 23.21
CA GLU A 34 1.32 7.28 24.49
C GLU A 34 2.52 7.02 25.40
N ILE A 35 3.59 6.42 24.88
CA ILE A 35 4.83 6.19 25.63
C ILE A 35 5.49 7.52 26.00
N GLY A 36 5.46 8.51 25.11
CA GLY A 36 5.97 9.85 25.38
C GLY A 36 5.22 10.54 26.52
N ALA A 37 3.89 10.44 26.54
CA ALA A 37 3.05 10.98 27.61
C ALA A 37 3.31 10.28 28.95
N PHE A 38 3.49 8.96 28.94
CA PHE A 38 3.87 8.18 30.12
C PHE A 38 5.24 8.63 30.68
N CYS A 39 6.26 8.72 29.83
CA CYS A 39 7.59 9.19 30.24
C CYS A 39 7.59 10.65 30.71
N ALA A 40 6.68 11.49 30.21
CA ALA A 40 6.52 12.87 30.65
C ALA A 40 5.89 12.97 32.05
N GLN A 41 5.00 12.03 32.40
CA GLN A 41 4.32 12.00 33.71
C GLN A 41 5.14 11.29 34.80
N GLU A 42 5.72 10.13 34.49
CA GLU A 42 6.43 9.30 35.48
C GLU A 42 7.96 9.46 35.46
N GLY A 43 8.48 10.29 34.55
CA GLY A 43 9.91 10.45 34.30
C GLY A 43 10.48 9.39 33.36
N PRO A 44 11.80 9.44 33.08
CA PRO A 44 12.45 8.54 32.12
C PRO A 44 12.27 7.08 32.55
N ALA A 45 11.53 6.32 31.74
CA ALA A 45 11.18 4.94 32.02
C ALA A 45 12.17 3.96 31.41
N ASP A 46 12.72 3.07 32.22
CA ASP A 46 13.51 1.93 31.74
C ASP A 46 12.64 0.91 30.99
N LEU A 47 13.29 0.05 30.20
CA LEU A 47 12.61 -0.97 29.40
C LEU A 47 11.67 -1.88 30.22
N ARG A 48 12.04 -2.18 31.48
CA ARG A 48 11.20 -2.97 32.39
C ARG A 48 9.94 -2.21 32.82
N ARG A 49 10.05 -0.91 33.09
CA ARG A 49 8.87 -0.07 33.43
C ARG A 49 7.93 0.06 32.24
N LEU A 50 8.48 0.26 31.04
CA LEU A 50 7.68 0.25 29.82
C LEU A 50 6.95 -1.07 29.63
N GLN A 51 7.61 -2.20 29.92
CA GLN A 51 6.96 -3.52 29.87
C GLN A 51 5.90 -3.74 30.95
N GLN A 52 6.02 -3.09 32.11
CA GLN A 52 5.01 -3.14 33.16
C GLN A 52 3.79 -2.30 32.80
N ALA A 53 3.99 -1.12 32.22
CA ALA A 53 2.91 -0.21 31.85
C ALA A 53 2.17 -0.64 30.57
N PHE A 54 2.91 -1.03 29.54
CA PHE A 54 2.37 -1.33 28.20
C PHE A 54 2.38 -2.82 27.84
N GLY A 55 2.93 -3.67 28.71
CA GLY A 55 3.04 -5.11 28.48
C GLY A 55 4.25 -5.52 27.62
N GLN A 56 4.21 -6.76 27.11
CA GLN A 56 5.23 -7.24 26.18
C GLN A 56 5.06 -6.54 24.82
N PRO A 57 6.16 -6.22 24.08
CA PRO A 57 6.08 -5.57 22.77
C PRO A 57 5.22 -6.33 21.74
N THR A 58 5.13 -7.66 21.87
CA THR A 58 4.27 -8.52 21.06
C THR A 58 2.80 -8.28 21.36
N VAL A 59 2.43 -8.39 22.64
CA VAL A 59 1.06 -8.18 23.13
C VAL A 59 0.58 -6.77 22.81
N PHE A 60 1.43 -5.77 23.02
CA PHE A 60 1.10 -4.38 22.69
C PHE A 60 0.88 -4.17 21.19
N ALA A 61 1.66 -4.84 20.33
CA ALA A 61 1.44 -4.81 18.88
C ALA A 61 0.10 -5.47 18.50
N ASP A 62 -0.29 -6.56 19.16
CA ASP A 62 -1.58 -7.22 18.93
C ASP A 62 -2.74 -6.33 19.39
N THR A 63 -2.61 -5.63 20.52
CA THR A 63 -3.61 -4.66 20.99
C THR A 63 -3.79 -3.52 19.98
N LEU A 64 -2.70 -2.92 19.50
CA LEU A 64 -2.72 -1.90 18.44
C LEU A 64 -3.36 -2.43 17.15
N MET A 65 -3.16 -3.72 16.82
CA MET A 65 -3.76 -4.37 15.66
C MET A 65 -5.24 -4.72 15.86
N SER A 66 -5.68 -4.93 17.10
CA SER A 66 -7.07 -5.22 17.45
C SER A 66 -7.94 -3.94 17.38
N GLU A 67 -7.39 -2.81 17.80
CA GLU A 67 -7.98 -1.48 17.59
C GLU A 67 -8.02 -1.08 16.11
N PHE A 68 -7.17 -1.71 15.30
CA PHE A 68 -7.23 -1.67 13.84
C PHE A 68 -8.46 -2.43 13.31
N SER A 69 -9.60 -1.76 13.45
CA SER A 69 -10.93 -2.24 13.12
C SER A 69 -11.01 -2.91 11.74
N CYS A 70 -11.72 -4.05 11.69
CA CYS A 70 -12.01 -4.84 10.50
C CYS A 70 -12.52 -3.99 9.31
N LEU A 71 -13.24 -2.91 9.58
CA LEU A 71 -13.73 -1.95 8.59
C LEU A 71 -12.62 -1.20 7.84
N GLN A 72 -11.51 -0.87 8.49
CA GLN A 72 -10.36 -0.23 7.84
C GLN A 72 -9.61 -1.22 6.94
N ARG A 73 -9.49 -2.49 7.34
CA ARG A 73 -8.99 -3.58 6.48
C ARG A 73 -9.87 -3.75 5.24
N LEU A 74 -11.20 -3.75 5.39
CA LEU A 74 -12.12 -3.90 4.27
C LEU A 74 -12.11 -2.70 3.31
N ARG A 75 -12.01 -1.46 3.82
CA ARG A 75 -11.89 -0.25 2.98
C ARG A 75 -10.61 -0.28 2.15
N PHE A 76 -9.50 -0.77 2.71
CA PHE A 76 -8.25 -0.94 2.00
C PHE A 76 -8.36 -1.94 0.85
N VAL A 77 -8.90 -3.14 1.11
CA VAL A 77 -9.12 -4.17 0.08
C VAL A 77 -10.02 -3.65 -1.03
N ARG A 78 -11.11 -2.94 -0.69
CA ARG A 78 -12.02 -2.33 -1.67
C ARG A 78 -11.32 -1.27 -2.53
N ARG A 79 -10.48 -0.41 -1.94
CA ARG A 79 -9.76 0.62 -2.70
C ARG A 79 -8.77 0.02 -3.68
N LYS A 80 -8.01 -1.00 -3.26
CA LYS A 80 -7.04 -1.70 -4.12
C LYS A 80 -7.74 -2.47 -5.25
N ARG A 81 -8.88 -3.12 -4.96
CA ARG A 81 -9.70 -3.80 -5.97
C ARG A 81 -10.26 -2.82 -7.01
N ARG A 82 -10.72 -1.63 -6.58
CA ARG A 82 -11.18 -0.57 -7.51
C ARG A 82 -10.06 -0.06 -8.42
N GLN A 83 -8.86 0.13 -7.88
CA GLN A 83 -7.71 0.56 -8.68
C GLN A 83 -7.29 -0.49 -9.71
N LEU A 84 -7.29 -1.77 -9.33
CA LEU A 84 -7.00 -2.86 -10.26
C LEU A 84 -8.07 -2.98 -11.36
N LEU A 85 -9.36 -2.87 -11.01
CA LEU A 85 -10.44 -2.88 -11.99
C LEU A 85 -10.38 -1.69 -12.94
N ALA A 86 -10.07 -0.49 -12.43
CA ALA A 86 -9.89 0.70 -13.26
C ALA A 86 -8.68 0.55 -14.21
N ALA A 87 -7.55 0.05 -13.71
CA ALA A 87 -6.37 -0.21 -14.54
C ALA A 87 -6.66 -1.25 -15.63
N ALA A 88 -7.37 -2.33 -15.29
CA ALA A 88 -7.79 -3.34 -16.26
C ALA A 88 -8.71 -2.77 -17.35
N LEU A 89 -9.66 -1.92 -16.97
CA LEU A 89 -10.53 -1.22 -17.92
C LEU A 89 -9.75 -0.30 -18.87
N VAL A 90 -8.79 0.47 -18.34
CA VAL A 90 -7.93 1.33 -19.17
C VAL A 90 -7.09 0.51 -20.15
N LEU A 91 -6.50 -0.60 -19.69
CA LEU A 91 -5.78 -1.53 -20.56
C LEU A 91 -6.67 -2.11 -21.65
N LEU A 92 -7.90 -2.50 -21.32
CA LEU A 92 -8.87 -3.00 -22.29
C LEU A 92 -9.20 -1.94 -23.36
N LEU A 93 -9.46 -0.69 -22.94
CA LEU A 93 -9.74 0.42 -23.85
C LEU A 93 -8.55 0.71 -24.77
N LEU A 94 -7.33 0.74 -24.23
CA LEU A 94 -6.11 0.92 -25.03
C LEU A 94 -5.93 -0.22 -26.04
N SER A 95 -6.15 -1.48 -25.63
CA SER A 95 -6.06 -2.62 -26.54
C SER A 95 -7.07 -2.53 -27.68
N GLY A 96 -8.30 -2.07 -27.40
CA GLY A 96 -9.32 -1.86 -28.42
C GLY A 96 -8.99 -0.72 -29.38
N LEU A 97 -8.35 0.34 -28.89
CA LEU A 97 -7.93 1.48 -29.71
C LEU A 97 -6.84 1.07 -30.72
N ILE A 98 -5.86 0.28 -30.28
CA ILE A 98 -4.80 -0.27 -31.13
C ILE A 98 -5.39 -1.21 -32.19
N LEU A 99 -6.36 -2.07 -31.82
CA LEU A 99 -7.05 -2.92 -32.79
C LEU A 99 -7.80 -2.09 -33.85
N LYS A 100 -8.45 -0.99 -33.44
CA LYS A 100 -9.15 -0.12 -34.39
C LYS A 100 -8.19 0.54 -35.38
N GLU A 101 -7.06 1.07 -34.91
CA GLU A 101 -6.06 1.67 -35.80
C GLU A 101 -5.42 0.66 -36.75
N THR A 102 -5.07 -0.53 -36.25
CA THR A 102 -4.50 -1.58 -37.10
C THR A 102 -5.49 -2.05 -38.17
N VAL A 103 -6.77 -2.25 -37.83
CA VAL A 103 -7.81 -2.59 -38.82
C VAL A 103 -8.02 -1.47 -39.83
N PHE A 104 -7.98 -0.20 -39.39
CA PHE A 104 -8.10 0.95 -40.29
C PHE A 104 -6.93 1.03 -41.27
N ILE A 105 -5.69 0.88 -40.80
CA ILE A 105 -4.49 0.87 -41.65
C ILE A 105 -4.50 -0.33 -42.61
N TYR A 106 -4.93 -1.51 -42.17
CA TYR A 106 -5.07 -2.68 -43.05
C TYR A 106 -6.12 -2.47 -44.14
N HIS A 107 -7.26 -1.86 -43.80
CA HIS A 107 -8.30 -1.57 -44.77
C HIS A 107 -7.89 -0.47 -45.76
N ASP A 108 -7.13 0.54 -45.30
CA ASP A 108 -6.61 1.62 -46.15
C ASP A 108 -5.52 1.10 -47.11
N ASN A 109 -4.55 0.32 -46.61
CA ASN A 109 -3.52 -0.32 -47.44
C ASN A 109 -4.09 -1.33 -48.43
N SER A 110 -5.17 -2.04 -48.09
CA SER A 110 -5.87 -2.91 -49.04
C SER A 110 -6.46 -2.15 -50.24
N GLY A 111 -6.66 -0.83 -50.13
CA GLY A 111 -7.05 0.03 -51.27
C GLY A 111 -5.86 0.42 -52.16
N TYR A 112 -4.65 0.50 -51.60
CA TYR A 112 -3.44 0.88 -52.35
C TYR A 112 -2.82 -0.29 -53.12
N ASP A 113 -2.87 -1.52 -52.60
CA ASP A 113 -2.33 -2.69 -53.31
C ASP A 113 -3.08 -2.98 -54.63
N VAL A 114 -4.41 -2.76 -54.67
CA VAL A 114 -5.24 -2.99 -55.87
C VAL A 114 -4.96 -1.95 -56.96
N VAL A 115 -4.64 -0.70 -56.59
CA VAL A 115 -4.35 0.37 -57.56
C VAL A 115 -2.93 0.23 -58.13
N THR A 116 -1.99 -0.28 -57.34
CA THR A 116 -0.59 -0.43 -57.77
C THR A 116 -0.41 -1.61 -58.73
N GLU A 117 -1.13 -2.72 -58.56
CA GLU A 117 -1.13 -3.82 -59.54
C GLU A 117 -1.78 -3.41 -60.88
N ALA A 118 -2.79 -2.54 -60.87
CA ALA A 118 -3.44 -2.08 -62.09
C ALA A 118 -2.55 -1.16 -62.96
N GLN A 119 -1.54 -0.51 -62.37
CA GLN A 119 -0.69 0.46 -63.05
C GLN A 119 0.64 -0.12 -63.57
N ILE A 120 1.00 -1.35 -63.16
CA ILE A 120 2.22 -2.06 -63.63
C ILE A 120 1.91 -2.92 -64.87
N VAL A 121 0.63 -3.10 -65.21
CA VAL A 121 0.17 -3.95 -66.32
C VAL A 121 -0.23 -3.14 -67.57
N GLU A 122 -0.13 -1.81 -67.54
CA GLU A 122 -0.23 -0.94 -68.74
C GLU A 122 1.15 -0.60 -69.31
#